data_AF-A0A959ELL4-F1
#
_entry.id   AF-A0A959ELL4-F1
#
_cell.length_a   1.000
_cell.length_b   1.000
_cell.length_c   1.000
_cell.angle_alpha   90.00
_cell.angle_beta   90.00
_cell.angle_gamma   90.00
#
_symmetry.space_group_name_H-M   'P 1'
#
loop_
_entity.id
_entity.type
_entity.pdbx_description
1 polymer ?
#
loop_
_entity_poly.entity_id
_entity_poly.type
_entity_poly.pdbx_seq_one_letter_code
_entity_poly.pdbx_strand_id
1 'polypeptide(L)'
;MKKCYLLLSLLWLVQLATAQIVTLSPPTVGPDDPVILRFDATAGNGELAGADKVYLHHGVVISGPDGTEWNYVIGNWGQDDGVGEMSAVPGEPDQWQIEFSPSIREYFGVPAGENIFRIATVFRSADGNVKGTIAPGEYGWGTVASNYDIYVDLNVTKYISIASPLGDQRSLQRGATLSLAA
;
A
#
# COMPACT_ATOMS: atom_id res chain seq x y z
N MET A 1 -30.05 -0.08 -44.53
CA MET A 1 -29.76 0.46 -43.19
C MET A 1 -28.87 -0.50 -42.36
N LYS A 2 -27.79 -1.04 -42.93
CA LYS A 2 -26.99 -2.12 -42.30
C LYS A 2 -25.49 -1.77 -42.17
N LYS A 3 -25.16 -0.47 -42.10
CA LYS A 3 -23.76 0.02 -42.12
C LYS A 3 -23.35 0.90 -40.93
N CYS A 4 -24.08 0.91 -39.81
CA CYS A 4 -23.69 1.72 -38.64
C CYS A 4 -23.41 0.96 -37.34
N TYR A 5 -23.61 -0.36 -37.27
CA TYR A 5 -23.41 -1.09 -36.01
C TYR A 5 -21.94 -1.42 -35.69
N LEU A 6 -21.06 -1.43 -36.70
CA LEU A 6 -19.64 -1.75 -36.50
C LEU A 6 -18.84 -0.61 -35.84
N LEU A 7 -19.35 0.62 -35.90
CA LEU A 7 -18.74 1.79 -35.24
C LEU A 7 -19.15 1.89 -33.76
N LEU A 8 -20.33 1.39 -33.36
CA LEU A 8 -20.73 1.37 -31.94
C LEU A 8 -20.06 0.23 -31.15
N SER A 9 -19.72 -0.89 -31.78
CA SER A 9 -19.03 -2.00 -31.11
C SER A 9 -17.55 -1.74 -30.84
N LEU A 10 -16.93 -0.81 -31.57
CA LEU A 10 -15.53 -0.41 -31.34
C LEU A 10 -15.36 0.61 -30.20
N LEU A 11 -16.45 1.30 -29.81
CA LEU A 11 -16.46 2.26 -28.69
C LEU A 11 -16.61 1.60 -27.31
N TRP A 12 -16.83 0.28 -27.25
CA TRP A 12 -16.99 -0.47 -25.99
C TRP A 12 -15.79 -1.34 -25.62
N LEU A 13 -14.65 -1.15 -26.30
CA LEU A 13 -13.41 -1.85 -26.01
C LEU A 13 -12.26 -0.93 -25.59
N VAL A 14 -12.54 0.32 -25.20
CA VAL A 14 -11.60 1.09 -24.39
C VAL A 14 -11.85 0.72 -22.94
N GLN A 15 -11.45 -0.49 -22.56
CA GLN A 15 -11.12 -0.74 -21.17
C GLN A 15 -9.88 0.11 -20.89
N LEU A 16 -10.08 1.29 -20.30
CA LEU A 16 -8.99 2.00 -19.64
C LEU A 16 -8.46 1.05 -18.57
N ALA A 17 -7.37 0.34 -18.87
CA ALA A 17 -6.58 -0.29 -17.83
C ALA A 17 -6.11 0.86 -16.93
N THR A 18 -6.72 1.01 -15.76
CA THR A 18 -6.21 1.95 -14.78
C THR A 18 -4.87 1.39 -14.33
N ALA A 19 -3.77 2.02 -14.78
CA ALA A 19 -2.45 1.73 -14.27
C ALA A 19 -2.49 1.81 -12.74
N GLN A 20 -1.91 0.82 -12.06
CA GLN A 20 -1.85 0.80 -10.61
C GLN A 20 -0.81 1.82 -10.16
N ILE A 21 -1.21 2.77 -9.32
CA ILE A 21 -0.26 3.76 -8.76
C ILE A 21 0.85 3.10 -7.92
N VAL A 22 0.54 1.96 -7.30
CA VAL A 22 1.47 1.20 -6.47
C VAL A 22 1.33 -0.29 -6.76
N THR A 23 2.47 -1.01 -6.79
CA THR A 23 2.51 -2.46 -6.93
C THR A 23 3.56 -3.07 -6.00
N LEU A 24 3.34 -4.33 -5.63
CA LEU A 24 4.31 -5.15 -4.90
C LEU A 24 4.86 -6.25 -5.81
N SER A 25 6.14 -6.55 -5.64
CA SER A 25 6.80 -7.69 -6.28
C SER A 25 7.57 -8.51 -5.24
N PRO A 26 7.13 -9.74 -4.91
CA PRO A 26 5.93 -10.41 -5.42
C PRO A 26 4.61 -9.73 -4.95
N PRO A 27 3.47 -9.95 -5.65
CA PRO A 27 2.23 -9.17 -5.45
C PRO A 27 1.44 -9.55 -4.19
N THR A 28 1.79 -10.65 -3.54
CA THR A 28 1.15 -11.10 -2.30
C THR A 28 2.24 -11.55 -1.35
N VAL A 29 2.50 -10.73 -0.35
CA VAL A 29 3.57 -10.93 0.62
C VAL A 29 3.03 -10.79 2.02
N GLY A 30 3.56 -11.62 2.92
CA GLY A 30 3.40 -11.44 4.35
C GLY A 30 4.44 -10.47 4.91
N PRO A 31 4.34 -10.17 6.21
CA PRO A 31 5.21 -9.20 6.88
C PRO A 31 6.66 -9.67 7.04
N ASP A 32 6.90 -10.98 6.92
CA ASP A 32 8.22 -11.61 7.07
C ASP A 32 8.88 -11.91 5.71
N ASP A 33 8.27 -11.49 4.60
CA ASP A 33 8.78 -11.70 3.26
C ASP A 33 9.57 -10.45 2.76
N PRO A 34 10.61 -10.63 1.94
CA PRO A 34 11.20 -9.55 1.17
C PRO A 34 10.22 -9.09 0.08
N VAL A 35 10.17 -7.79 -0.19
CA VAL A 35 9.33 -7.26 -1.27
C VAL A 35 9.91 -5.98 -1.86
N ILE A 36 9.67 -5.76 -3.15
CA ILE A 36 9.89 -4.48 -3.82
C ILE A 36 8.54 -3.79 -3.98
N LEU A 37 8.43 -2.57 -3.47
CA LEU A 37 7.30 -1.67 -3.75
C LEU A 37 7.68 -0.78 -4.93
N ARG A 38 6.84 -0.76 -5.97
CA ARG A 38 6.99 0.14 -7.11
C ARG A 38 5.89 1.18 -7.14
N PHE A 39 6.23 2.37 -7.63
CA PHE A 39 5.35 3.53 -7.78
C PHE A 39 5.40 4.03 -9.22
N ASP A 40 4.23 4.23 -9.81
CA ASP A 40 4.07 4.87 -11.11
C ASP A 40 3.74 6.36 -10.92
N ALA A 41 4.71 7.24 -11.15
CA ALA A 41 4.55 8.67 -10.95
C ALA A 41 3.62 9.34 -11.97
N THR A 42 3.25 8.62 -13.04
CA THR A 42 2.28 9.09 -14.05
C THR A 42 0.83 8.73 -13.70
N ALA A 43 0.62 7.80 -12.76
CA ALA A 43 -0.69 7.40 -12.30
C ALA A 43 -1.29 8.39 -11.28
N GLY A 44 -2.59 8.28 -11.05
CA GLY A 44 -3.31 9.16 -10.12
C GLY A 44 -3.33 10.61 -10.59
N ASN A 45 -2.87 11.54 -9.74
CA ASN A 45 -2.77 12.96 -10.09
C ASN A 45 -1.61 13.27 -11.06
N GLY A 46 -0.65 12.35 -11.23
CA GLY A 46 0.46 12.50 -12.16
C GLY A 46 1.44 13.64 -11.84
N GLU A 47 1.34 14.26 -10.67
CA GLU A 47 2.10 15.48 -10.32
C GLU A 47 3.60 15.20 -10.06
N LEU A 48 3.96 13.93 -9.87
CA LEU A 48 5.35 13.50 -9.70
C LEU A 48 5.98 13.03 -11.02
N ALA A 49 5.26 13.04 -12.14
CA ALA A 49 5.84 12.73 -13.45
C ALA A 49 6.93 13.75 -13.80
N GLY A 50 8.09 13.26 -14.23
CA GLY A 50 9.27 14.06 -14.53
C GLY A 50 10.04 14.57 -13.31
N ALA A 51 9.72 14.11 -12.09
CA ALA A 51 10.50 14.46 -10.91
C ALA A 51 11.93 13.88 -10.97
N ASP A 52 12.93 14.65 -10.55
CA ASP A 52 14.31 14.17 -10.49
C ASP A 52 14.54 13.17 -9.34
N LYS A 53 13.75 13.30 -8.28
CA LYS A 53 13.75 12.44 -7.08
C LYS A 53 12.35 12.24 -6.55
N VAL A 54 12.04 11.01 -6.16
CA VAL A 54 10.81 10.66 -5.44
C VAL A 54 11.17 10.02 -4.11
N TYR A 55 10.44 10.42 -3.07
CA TYR A 55 10.60 9.92 -1.72
C TYR A 55 9.33 9.22 -1.24
N LEU A 56 9.52 8.20 -0.42
CA LEU A 56 8.49 7.46 0.27
C LEU A 56 8.47 7.85 1.76
N HIS A 57 7.47 8.61 2.19
CA HIS A 57 7.17 8.73 3.61
C HIS A 57 6.27 7.56 3.99
N HIS A 58 6.77 6.62 4.78
CA HIS A 58 6.10 5.34 4.97
C HIS A 58 6.23 4.82 6.39
N GLY A 59 5.24 4.03 6.80
CA GLY A 59 5.24 3.27 8.04
C GLY A 59 4.48 1.98 7.83
N VAL A 60 4.13 1.35 8.94
CA VAL A 60 3.29 0.15 8.94
C VAL A 60 2.07 0.34 9.82
N VAL A 61 1.04 -0.45 9.57
CA VAL A 61 -0.16 -0.53 10.41
C VAL A 61 -0.14 -1.85 11.16
N ILE A 62 -0.15 -1.79 12.49
CA ILE A 62 -0.18 -3.00 13.36
C ILE A 62 -1.54 -3.22 14.04
N SER A 63 -2.44 -2.25 13.99
CA SER A 63 -3.70 -2.26 14.74
C SER A 63 -4.77 -3.19 14.16
N GLY A 64 -4.70 -3.50 12.87
CA GLY A 64 -5.61 -4.43 12.20
C GLY A 64 -5.62 -4.29 10.68
N PRO A 65 -6.36 -5.17 9.96
CA PRO A 65 -6.44 -5.15 8.50
C PRO A 65 -7.03 -3.85 7.94
N ASP A 66 -7.99 -3.24 8.66
CA ASP A 66 -8.60 -1.96 8.27
C ASP A 66 -8.01 -0.78 9.07
N GLY A 67 -6.92 -1.01 9.80
CA GLY A 67 -6.26 0.02 10.59
C GLY A 67 -5.67 1.12 9.70
N THR A 68 -5.62 2.33 10.25
CA THR A 68 -5.04 3.51 9.59
C THR A 68 -4.03 4.23 10.47
N GLU A 69 -3.76 3.71 11.67
CA GLU A 69 -2.73 4.26 12.55
C GLU A 69 -1.35 3.86 12.03
N TRP A 70 -0.51 4.86 11.78
CA TRP A 70 0.86 4.65 11.31
C TRP A 70 1.78 4.34 12.50
N ASN A 71 2.59 3.30 12.36
CA ASN A 71 3.62 2.87 13.30
C ASN A 71 4.97 2.74 12.57
N TYR A 72 6.08 2.79 13.30
CA TYR A 72 7.44 2.62 12.75
C TYR A 72 7.72 3.50 11.51
N VAL A 73 7.36 4.78 11.58
CA VAL A 73 7.42 5.70 10.44
C VAL A 73 8.86 6.05 10.06
N ILE A 74 9.16 5.97 8.77
CA ILE A 74 10.44 6.27 8.13
C ILE A 74 10.21 7.34 7.05
N GLY A 75 11.17 8.28 6.97
CA GLY A 75 11.18 9.38 6.01
C GLY A 75 10.90 10.72 6.67
N ASN A 76 11.87 11.63 6.67
CA ASN A 76 11.70 12.97 7.22
C ASN A 76 10.91 13.84 6.24
N TRP A 77 9.85 14.51 6.71
CA TRP A 77 9.01 15.31 5.81
C TRP A 77 9.75 16.55 5.31
N GLY A 78 9.73 16.76 3.98
CA GLY A 78 10.31 17.94 3.34
C GLY A 78 11.84 18.03 3.40
N GLN A 79 12.52 16.89 3.59
CA GLN A 79 13.98 16.80 3.59
C GLN A 79 14.46 15.93 2.41
N ASP A 80 15.53 16.39 1.75
CA ASP A 80 16.30 15.65 0.73
C ASP A 80 17.53 15.01 1.39
N ASP A 81 17.30 14.13 2.38
CA ASP A 81 18.32 13.51 3.22
C ASP A 81 18.59 12.03 2.91
N GLY A 82 18.01 11.52 1.82
CA GLY A 82 18.10 10.13 1.40
C GLY A 82 17.20 9.17 2.19
N VAL A 83 16.55 9.60 3.28
CA VAL A 83 15.70 8.72 4.08
C VAL A 83 14.36 8.51 3.36
N GLY A 84 14.16 7.30 2.84
CA GLY A 84 13.00 6.95 2.03
C GLY A 84 13.13 7.37 0.57
N GLU A 85 14.32 7.77 0.10
CA GLU A 85 14.54 8.04 -1.33
C GLU A 85 14.31 6.75 -2.14
N MET A 86 13.48 6.84 -3.18
CA MET A 86 13.21 5.73 -4.07
C MET A 86 14.22 5.70 -5.22
N SER A 87 14.54 4.50 -5.70
CA SER A 87 15.40 4.33 -6.87
C SER A 87 14.57 4.36 -8.15
N ALA A 88 15.02 5.08 -9.17
CA ALA A 88 14.43 4.99 -10.50
C ALA A 88 14.58 3.57 -11.06
N VAL A 89 13.56 3.08 -11.75
CA VAL A 89 13.59 1.78 -12.39
C VAL A 89 14.34 1.88 -13.73
N PRO A 90 15.41 1.09 -13.95
CA PRO A 90 16.18 1.16 -15.19
C PRO A 90 15.32 0.87 -16.43
N GLY A 91 15.28 1.83 -17.35
CA GLY A 91 14.57 1.69 -18.63
C GLY A 91 13.05 1.91 -18.56
N GLU A 92 12.50 2.22 -17.39
CA GLU A 92 11.07 2.53 -17.21
C GLU A 92 10.95 3.98 -16.70
N PRO A 93 10.62 4.95 -17.57
CA PRO A 93 10.50 6.36 -17.17
C PRO A 93 9.38 6.52 -16.13
N ASP A 94 9.59 7.43 -15.17
CA ASP A 94 8.64 7.77 -14.12
C ASP A 94 8.23 6.59 -13.20
N GLN A 95 8.95 5.47 -13.29
CA GLN A 95 8.79 4.34 -12.37
C GLN A 95 9.86 4.39 -11.29
N TRP A 96 9.41 4.27 -10.05
CA TRP A 96 10.25 4.34 -8.85
C TRP A 96 10.07 3.08 -8.02
N GLN A 97 11.12 2.64 -7.33
CA GLN A 97 11.05 1.46 -6.47
C GLN A 97 11.84 1.61 -5.17
N ILE A 98 11.38 0.92 -4.12
CA ILE A 98 12.13 0.70 -2.88
C ILE A 98 12.02 -0.77 -2.49
N GLU A 99 13.12 -1.33 -1.98
CA GLU A 99 13.19 -2.71 -1.53
C GLU A 99 13.11 -2.79 0.00
N PHE A 100 12.18 -3.59 0.52
CA PHE A 100 12.08 -3.93 1.93
C PHE A 100 12.75 -5.29 2.14
N SER A 101 13.99 -5.26 2.63
CA SER A 101 14.88 -6.42 2.72
C SER A 101 15.67 -6.40 4.03
N PRO A 102 15.95 -7.57 4.64
CA PRO A 102 15.61 -8.94 4.20
C PRO A 102 14.12 -9.30 4.32
N SER A 103 13.32 -8.50 5.02
CA SER A 103 11.87 -8.59 5.09
C SER A 103 11.25 -7.22 5.41
N ILE A 104 9.95 -7.05 5.21
CA ILE A 104 9.22 -5.84 5.66
C ILE A 104 9.45 -5.62 7.16
N ARG A 105 9.28 -6.66 7.98
CA ARG A 105 9.49 -6.58 9.42
C ARG A 105 10.87 -6.07 9.80
N GLU A 106 11.92 -6.64 9.21
CA GLU A 106 13.29 -6.28 9.54
C GLU A 106 13.65 -4.88 9.05
N TYR A 107 13.15 -4.48 7.89
CA TYR A 107 13.32 -3.12 7.36
C TYR A 107 12.79 -2.06 8.34
N PHE A 108 11.59 -2.29 8.88
CA PHE A 108 10.95 -1.37 9.84
C PHE A 108 11.39 -1.58 11.29
N GLY A 109 12.15 -2.64 11.59
CA GLY A 109 12.58 -2.98 12.96
C GLY A 109 11.43 -3.41 13.87
N VAL A 110 10.36 -3.97 13.33
CA VAL A 110 9.18 -4.39 14.10
C VAL A 110 9.46 -5.69 14.87
N PRO A 111 9.20 -5.78 16.18
CA PRO A 111 9.40 -7.01 16.95
C PRO A 111 8.56 -8.19 16.43
N ALA A 112 9.08 -9.42 16.54
CA ALA A 112 8.42 -10.64 16.04
C ALA A 112 7.02 -10.95 16.65
N GLY A 113 6.67 -10.32 17.78
CA GLY A 113 5.37 -10.47 18.43
C GLY A 113 4.25 -9.59 17.87
N GLU A 114 4.56 -8.68 16.95
CA GLU A 114 3.59 -7.74 16.38
C GLU A 114 3.21 -8.15 14.96
N ASN A 115 1.92 -8.13 14.65
CA ASN A 115 1.46 -8.27 13.28
C ASN A 115 1.68 -6.96 12.52
N ILE A 116 1.94 -7.07 11.22
CA ILE A 116 2.04 -5.93 10.31
C ILE A 116 1.00 -6.18 9.22
N PHE A 117 -0.10 -5.44 9.26
CA PHE A 117 -1.25 -5.66 8.38
C PHE A 117 -1.14 -4.91 7.07
N ARG A 118 -0.54 -3.72 7.10
CA ARG A 118 -0.47 -2.81 5.95
C ARG A 118 0.83 -2.03 5.95
N ILE A 119 1.29 -1.64 4.76
CA ILE A 119 2.27 -0.57 4.59
C ILE A 119 1.48 0.71 4.36
N ALA A 120 1.68 1.71 5.22
CA ALA A 120 1.10 3.03 5.05
C ALA A 120 2.11 3.95 4.36
N THR A 121 1.70 4.70 3.34
CA THR A 121 2.64 5.46 2.52
C THR A 121 2.07 6.73 1.89
N VAL A 122 2.97 7.70 1.68
CA VAL A 122 2.80 8.89 0.85
C VAL A 122 4.02 9.06 -0.03
N PHE A 123 3.81 9.09 -1.35
CA PHE A 123 4.83 9.46 -2.33
C PHE A 123 4.97 10.98 -2.39
N ARG A 124 6.20 11.49 -2.36
CA ARG A 124 6.45 12.95 -2.35
C ARG A 124 7.67 13.36 -3.17
N SER A 125 7.70 14.63 -3.56
CA SER A 125 8.92 15.31 -4.01
C SER A 125 9.93 15.46 -2.86
N ALA A 126 11.19 15.74 -3.19
CA ALA A 126 12.27 15.91 -2.21
C ALA A 126 11.97 17.00 -1.15
N ASP A 127 11.36 18.11 -1.57
CA ASP A 127 10.94 19.21 -0.68
C ASP A 127 9.60 18.98 0.03
N GLY A 128 8.90 17.89 -0.29
CA GLY A 128 7.61 17.51 0.31
C GLY A 128 6.42 18.38 -0.09
N ASN A 129 6.58 19.27 -1.07
CA ASN A 129 5.50 20.16 -1.53
C ASN A 129 4.55 19.51 -2.53
N VAL A 130 5.01 18.48 -3.25
CA VAL A 130 4.20 17.72 -4.22
C VAL A 130 4.01 16.30 -3.71
N LYS A 131 2.80 15.76 -3.88
CA LYS A 131 2.45 14.39 -3.49
C LYS A 131 1.91 13.60 -4.68
N GLY A 132 2.29 12.33 -4.78
CA GLY A 132 1.64 11.39 -5.68
C GLY A 132 0.39 10.84 -4.99
N THR A 133 -0.78 11.14 -5.54
CA THR A 133 -2.08 10.77 -4.95
C THR A 133 -3.00 10.14 -5.98
N ILE A 134 -3.98 9.36 -5.53
CA ILE A 134 -5.09 8.86 -6.34
C ILE A 134 -6.40 9.04 -5.56
N ALA A 135 -7.54 8.94 -6.23
CA ALA A 135 -8.84 9.11 -5.59
C ALA A 135 -9.00 8.19 -4.35
N PRO A 136 -9.59 8.67 -3.24
CA PRO A 136 -9.92 7.82 -2.11
C PRO A 136 -10.84 6.67 -2.53
N GLY A 137 -10.63 5.49 -1.98
CA GLY A 137 -11.40 4.30 -2.31
C GLY A 137 -10.65 2.99 -2.08
N GLU A 138 -11.33 1.89 -2.39
CA GLU A 138 -10.80 0.54 -2.31
C GLU A 138 -10.22 0.10 -3.65
N TYR A 139 -9.04 -0.49 -3.59
CA TYR A 139 -8.29 -1.03 -4.73
C TYR A 139 -7.91 -2.48 -4.44
N GLY A 140 -7.62 -3.26 -5.49
CA GLY A 140 -7.24 -4.66 -5.32
C GLY A 140 -5.93 -4.88 -4.54
N TRP A 141 -5.13 -3.82 -4.34
CA TRP A 141 -3.87 -3.83 -3.60
C TRP A 141 -3.97 -3.15 -2.22
N GLY A 142 -5.13 -2.55 -1.88
CA GLY A 142 -5.32 -1.84 -0.61
C GLY A 142 -6.30 -0.67 -0.70
N THR A 143 -6.17 0.29 0.22
CA THR A 143 -7.13 1.40 0.37
C THR A 143 -6.43 2.74 0.27
N VAL A 144 -7.13 3.75 -0.27
CA VAL A 144 -6.72 5.15 -0.16
C VAL A 144 -7.73 5.89 0.70
N ALA A 145 -7.26 6.43 1.82
CA ALA A 145 -8.12 7.13 2.77
C ALA A 145 -8.52 8.51 2.25
N SER A 146 -9.49 9.15 2.91
CA SER A 146 -10.00 10.48 2.54
C SER A 146 -8.94 11.59 2.64
N ASN A 147 -7.87 11.38 3.41
CA ASN A 147 -6.72 12.27 3.49
C ASN A 147 -5.62 11.95 2.45
N TYR A 148 -5.90 11.03 1.52
CA TYR A 148 -5.00 10.55 0.47
C TYR A 148 -3.82 9.69 0.93
N ASP A 149 -3.80 9.25 2.19
CA ASP A 149 -2.84 8.23 2.61
C ASP A 149 -3.15 6.92 1.91
N ILE A 150 -2.09 6.27 1.41
CA ILE A 150 -2.17 5.01 0.69
C ILE A 150 -1.81 3.89 1.66
N TYR A 151 -2.69 2.90 1.79
CA TYR A 151 -2.47 1.71 2.58
C TYR A 151 -2.39 0.51 1.64
N VAL A 152 -1.25 -0.16 1.61
CA VAL A 152 -1.01 -1.37 0.81
C VAL A 152 -1.17 -2.58 1.72
N ASP A 153 -2.06 -3.50 1.36
CA ASP A 153 -2.42 -4.62 2.21
C ASP A 153 -1.37 -5.74 2.14
N LEU A 154 -1.06 -6.31 3.31
CA LEU A 154 -0.19 -7.48 3.43
C LEU A 154 -1.02 -8.74 3.70
N ASN A 155 -0.51 -9.87 3.23
CA ASN A 155 -1.15 -11.17 3.45
C ASN A 155 -0.84 -11.70 4.86
N VAL A 156 -1.61 -11.24 5.84
CA VAL A 156 -1.52 -11.71 7.22
C VAL A 156 -2.56 -12.78 7.49
N THR A 157 -2.12 -14.01 7.77
CA THR A 157 -3.02 -15.17 7.99
C THR A 157 -3.25 -15.49 9.47
N LYS A 158 -2.52 -14.84 10.39
CA LYS A 158 -2.52 -15.20 11.81
C LYS A 158 -3.02 -14.05 12.70
N TYR A 159 -4.34 -13.86 12.75
CA TYR A 159 -4.95 -12.89 13.66
C TYR A 159 -6.39 -13.30 14.04
N ILE A 160 -6.90 -12.71 15.12
CA ILE A 160 -8.31 -12.83 15.52
C ILE A 160 -8.93 -11.44 15.37
N SER A 161 -10.08 -11.36 14.70
CA SER A 161 -10.90 -10.15 14.64
C SER A 161 -12.28 -10.41 15.25
N ILE A 162 -12.79 -9.44 16.01
CA ILE A 162 -14.14 -9.44 16.57
C ILE A 162 -14.92 -8.30 15.91
N ALA A 163 -15.57 -8.58 14.79
CA ALA A 163 -16.21 -7.55 13.95
C ALA A 163 -17.54 -7.00 14.50
N SER A 164 -18.21 -7.74 15.40
CA SER A 164 -19.54 -7.34 15.91
C SER A 164 -19.77 -7.95 17.30
N PRO A 165 -19.10 -7.44 18.35
CA PRO A 165 -19.37 -7.90 19.70
C PRO A 165 -20.80 -7.55 20.10
N LEU A 166 -21.59 -8.56 20.50
CA LEU A 166 -22.97 -8.38 20.98
C LEU A 166 -23.05 -7.92 22.45
N GLY A 167 -21.90 -7.65 23.09
CA GLY A 167 -21.81 -7.18 24.46
C GLY A 167 -20.37 -6.91 24.89
N ASP A 168 -20.22 -6.15 25.99
CA ASP A 168 -18.94 -5.58 26.43
C ASP A 168 -17.98 -6.59 27.08
N GLN A 169 -18.48 -7.79 27.43
CA GLN A 169 -17.69 -8.81 28.11
C GLN A 169 -18.03 -10.22 27.64
N ARG A 170 -17.00 -10.92 27.15
CA ARG A 170 -16.96 -12.39 27.03
C ARG A 170 -15.76 -12.87 27.83
N SER A 171 -15.97 -13.75 28.80
CA SER A 171 -14.88 -14.38 29.57
C SER A 171 -14.60 -15.78 29.03
N LEU A 172 -13.33 -16.07 28.77
CA LEU A 172 -12.84 -17.44 28.58
C LEU A 172 -12.45 -17.99 29.95
N GLN A 173 -13.05 -19.11 30.34
CA GLN A 173 -12.72 -19.74 31.62
C GLN A 173 -11.37 -20.45 31.52
N ARG A 174 -10.63 -20.52 32.64
CA ARG A 174 -9.41 -21.34 32.70
C ARG A 174 -9.75 -22.78 32.32
N GLY A 175 -9.06 -23.31 31.30
CA GLY A 175 -9.30 -24.67 30.77
C GLY A 175 -10.35 -24.75 29.67
N ALA A 176 -10.98 -23.64 29.27
CA ALA A 176 -11.80 -23.62 28.07
C ALA A 176 -10.92 -23.67 26.81
N THR A 177 -11.26 -24.57 25.89
CA THR A 177 -10.60 -24.63 24.57
C THR A 177 -11.28 -23.65 23.63
N LEU A 178 -10.55 -22.62 23.21
CA LEU A 178 -10.91 -21.82 22.04
C LEU A 178 -10.21 -22.43 20.83
N SER A 179 -10.93 -23.24 20.06
CA SER A 179 -10.41 -23.79 18.81
C SER A 179 -10.39 -22.69 17.76
N LEU A 180 -9.20 -22.20 17.41
CA LEU A 180 -8.97 -21.31 16.28
C LEU A 180 -8.63 -22.20 15.08
N ALA A 181 -9.47 -22.18 14.06
CA ALA A 181 -9.14 -22.82 12.79
C ALA A 181 -8.15 -21.89 12.05
N ALA A 182 -7.02 -22.45 11.64
CA ALA A 182 -6.10 -21.81 10.69
C ALA A 182 -6.64 -21.98 9.26
#